data_AF-A0A2C8Z3A8-F1
#
_entry.id   AF-A0A2C8Z3A8-F1
#
_cell.length_a   1.000
_cell.length_b   1.000
_cell.length_c   1.000
_cell.angle_alpha   90.00
_cell.angle_beta   90.00
_cell.angle_gamma   90.00
#
_symmetry.space_group_name_H-M   'P 1'
#
loop_
_entity.id
_entity.type
_entity.pdbx_description
1 polymer ?
#
loop_
_entity_poly.entity_id
_entity_poly.type
_entity_poly.pdbx_seq_one_letter_code
_entity_poly.pdbx_strand_id
1 'polypeptide(L)'
;MPMPMPMPIMLTVFSPRDLRMTPATGTSPNAIMQMLRLRLTQLEVEGIDNAAELSIEGSEILRIRREQVEPMHPDAPGHLITNLVVDYWYSVPDSKQVVLANFSTPLADIPEIMVSFFDATVLASSFAR
;
A
#
# COMPACT_ATOMS: atom_id res chain seq x y z
N MET A 1 2.07 -26.75 -25.33
CA MET A 1 2.70 -25.65 -24.60
C MET A 1 1.62 -25.08 -23.69
N PRO A 2 1.76 -25.14 -22.35
CA PRO A 2 0.76 -24.51 -21.47
C PRO A 2 0.71 -23.01 -21.79
N MET A 3 -0.50 -22.46 -21.98
CA MET A 3 -0.64 -21.01 -22.14
C MET A 3 -0.14 -20.32 -20.87
N PRO A 4 0.61 -19.21 -20.96
CA PRO A 4 0.96 -18.45 -19.77
C PRO A 4 -0.34 -18.01 -19.10
N MET A 5 -0.53 -18.37 -17.83
CA MET A 5 -1.65 -17.83 -17.06
C MET A 5 -1.45 -16.31 -16.97
N PRO A 6 -2.51 -15.50 -17.15
CA PRO A 6 -2.39 -14.07 -16.95
C PRO A 6 -1.94 -13.82 -15.51
N MET A 7 -0.88 -13.03 -15.35
CA MET A 7 -0.39 -12.61 -14.04
C MET A 7 -1.07 -11.28 -13.69
N PRO A 8 -2.10 -11.29 -12.84
CA PRO A 8 -2.86 -10.07 -12.57
C PRO A 8 -2.06 -9.13 -11.66
N ILE A 9 -2.42 -7.85 -11.76
CA ILE A 9 -2.15 -6.86 -10.72
C ILE A 9 -3.50 -6.60 -10.07
N MET A 10 -3.59 -6.78 -8.76
CA MET A 10 -4.77 -6.47 -7.97
C MET A 10 -4.57 -5.14 -7.26
N LEU A 11 -5.55 -4.24 -7.37
CA LEU A 11 -5.63 -3.01 -6.59
C LEU A 11 -6.88 -3.05 -5.71
N THR A 12 -6.69 -2.99 -4.40
CA THR A 12 -7.79 -2.90 -3.43
C THR A 12 -7.70 -1.58 -2.67
N VAL A 13 -8.82 -0.85 -2.59
CA VAL A 13 -8.89 0.43 -1.87
C VAL A 13 -9.78 0.25 -0.63
N PHE A 14 -9.19 0.46 0.54
CA PHE A 14 -9.86 0.42 1.83
C PHE A 14 -10.01 1.84 2.37
N SER A 15 -11.25 2.30 2.50
CA SER A 15 -11.61 3.60 3.08
C SER A 15 -12.50 3.44 4.32
N PRO A 16 -11.96 2.89 5.44
CA PRO A 16 -12.73 2.70 6.66
C PRO A 16 -13.16 4.05 7.26
N ARG A 17 -14.48 4.28 7.36
CA ARG A 17 -15.04 5.55 7.91
C ARG A 17 -14.68 5.78 9.37
N ASP A 18 -14.43 4.69 10.10
CA ASP A 18 -14.18 4.67 11.54
C ASP A 18 -12.69 4.72 11.89
N LEU A 19 -11.79 4.58 10.92
CA LEU A 19 -10.35 4.73 11.13
C LEU A 19 -10.00 6.22 11.17
N ARG A 20 -10.01 6.78 12.38
CA ARG A 20 -9.66 8.18 12.64
C ARG A 20 -8.35 8.28 13.41
N MET A 21 -7.48 9.17 12.98
CA MET A 21 -6.21 9.47 13.64
C MET A 21 -6.44 10.40 14.83
N THR A 22 -6.87 9.86 15.96
CA THR A 22 -7.22 10.63 17.18
C THR A 22 -6.05 11.30 17.92
N PRO A 23 -4.75 10.91 17.80
CA PRO A 23 -3.66 11.66 18.41
C PRO A 23 -3.02 12.74 17.50
N ALA A 24 -3.38 12.82 16.21
CA ALA A 24 -2.85 13.86 15.34
C ALA A 24 -3.44 15.23 15.73
N THR A 25 -2.58 16.23 15.98
CA THR A 25 -3.01 17.62 16.17
C THR A 25 -3.34 18.25 14.81
N GLY A 26 -4.59 18.68 14.64
CA GLY A 26 -5.07 19.24 13.36
C GLY A 26 -5.30 18.19 12.27
N THR A 27 -5.38 18.66 11.02
CA THR A 27 -5.66 17.88 9.80
C THR A 27 -4.53 17.99 8.77
N SER A 28 -3.33 18.40 9.22
CA SER A 28 -2.16 18.51 8.34
C SER A 28 -1.79 17.12 7.77
N PRO A 29 -1.77 16.96 6.44
CA PRO A 29 -1.36 15.72 5.78
C PRO A 29 -0.06 15.13 6.32
N ASN A 30 0.97 15.98 6.45
CA ASN A 30 2.29 15.57 6.92
C ASN A 30 2.26 15.10 8.39
N ALA A 31 1.55 15.82 9.26
CA ALA A 31 1.43 15.42 10.67
C ALA A 31 0.68 14.09 10.83
N ILE A 32 -0.33 13.85 10.00
CA ILE A 32 -1.07 12.57 9.96
C ILE A 32 -0.13 11.45 9.53
N MET A 33 0.63 11.63 8.45
CA MET A 33 1.55 10.59 7.95
C MET A 33 2.71 10.31 8.91
N GLN A 34 3.29 11.32 9.57
CA GLN A 34 4.30 11.11 10.61
C GLN A 34 3.76 10.27 11.77
N MET A 35 2.54 10.59 12.24
CA MET A 35 1.88 9.81 13.28
C MET A 35 1.58 8.38 12.82
N LEU A 36 1.20 8.18 11.55
CA LEU A 36 0.92 6.86 11.00
C LEU A 36 2.20 6.03 10.97
N ARG A 37 3.28 6.58 10.42
CA ARG A 37 4.60 5.95 10.37
C ARG A 37 5.06 5.53 11.76
N LEU A 38 4.93 6.43 12.74
CA LEU A 38 5.27 6.13 14.14
C LEU A 38 4.49 4.92 14.66
N ARG A 39 3.17 4.87 14.43
CA ARG A 39 2.32 3.75 14.90
C ARG A 39 2.65 2.44 14.19
N LEU A 40 2.84 2.46 12.88
CA LEU A 40 3.20 1.26 12.12
C LEU A 40 4.60 0.74 12.51
N THR A 41 5.53 1.65 12.85
CA THR A 41 6.84 1.27 13.40
C THR A 41 6.70 0.61 14.77
N GLN A 42 5.89 1.18 15.67
CA GLN A 42 5.62 0.60 17.00
C GLN A 42 4.92 -0.76 16.94
N LEU A 43 4.11 -0.99 15.91
CA LEU A 43 3.43 -2.26 15.66
C LEU A 43 4.30 -3.27 14.90
N GLU A 44 5.54 -2.89 14.54
CA GLU A 44 6.48 -3.74 13.80
C GLU A 44 5.85 -4.30 12.51
N VAL A 45 5.10 -3.45 11.80
CA VAL A 45 4.45 -3.84 10.54
C VAL A 45 5.52 -4.24 9.52
N GLU A 46 5.35 -5.42 8.93
CA GLU A 46 6.27 -5.94 7.93
C GLU A 46 6.50 -4.95 6.79
N GLY A 47 7.77 -4.70 6.48
CA GLY A 47 8.18 -3.75 5.45
C GLY A 47 8.32 -2.31 5.94
N ILE A 48 7.98 -1.96 7.19
CA ILE A 48 8.07 -0.56 7.65
C ILE A 48 9.48 0.05 7.50
N ASP A 49 10.53 -0.76 7.55
CA ASP A 49 11.91 -0.31 7.36
C ASP A 49 12.20 0.19 5.95
N ASN A 50 11.44 -0.26 4.94
CA ASN A 50 11.54 0.19 3.56
C ASN A 50 10.53 1.29 3.20
N ALA A 51 9.88 1.86 4.21
CA ALA A 51 8.81 2.81 3.99
C ALA A 51 9.33 4.10 3.32
N ALA A 52 8.67 4.49 2.23
CA ALA A 52 8.98 5.68 1.46
C ALA A 52 7.82 6.68 1.49
N GLU A 53 8.13 7.95 1.30
CA GLU A 53 7.17 9.05 1.28
C GLU A 53 6.94 9.49 -0.17
N LEU A 54 5.68 9.69 -0.52
CA LEU A 54 5.22 10.26 -1.78
C LEU A 54 4.21 11.37 -1.48
N SER A 55 3.96 12.25 -2.44
CA SER A 55 3.00 13.34 -2.26
C SER A 55 2.22 13.58 -3.56
N ILE A 56 0.94 13.89 -3.41
CA ILE A 56 0.06 14.39 -4.48
C ILE A 56 -0.65 15.67 -3.98
N GLU A 57 -1.42 16.35 -4.84
CA GLU A 57 -2.17 17.54 -4.43
C GLU A 57 -3.11 17.22 -3.25
N GLY A 58 -2.88 17.87 -2.10
CA GLY A 58 -3.70 17.74 -0.90
C GLY A 58 -3.48 16.48 -0.06
N SER A 59 -2.54 15.59 -0.42
CA SER A 59 -2.31 14.34 0.31
C SER A 59 -0.82 13.98 0.40
N GLU A 60 -0.40 13.58 1.59
CA GLU A 60 0.87 12.90 1.82
C GLU A 60 0.62 11.40 1.89
N ILE A 61 1.57 10.62 1.38
CA ILE A 61 1.42 9.19 1.18
C ILE A 61 2.62 8.47 1.80
N LEU A 62 2.32 7.46 2.62
CA LEU A 62 3.32 6.52 3.12
C LEU A 62 3.21 5.20 2.36
N ARG A 63 4.25 4.84 1.61
CA ARG A 63 4.37 3.55 0.92
C ARG A 63 5.14 2.55 1.75
N ILE A 64 4.62 1.33 1.90
CA ILE A 64 5.30 0.18 2.51
C ILE A 64 5.24 -1.00 1.54
N ARG A 65 6.34 -1.73 1.36
CA ARG A 65 6.36 -2.94 0.52
C ARG A 65 6.77 -4.18 1.31
N ARG A 66 6.20 -5.33 0.96
CA ARG A 66 6.58 -6.64 1.51
C ARG A 66 6.40 -7.74 0.47
N GLU A 67 7.02 -8.88 0.72
CA GLU A 67 6.77 -10.10 -0.02
C GLU A 67 5.84 -10.99 0.79
N GLN A 68 4.83 -11.57 0.16
CA GLN A 68 3.86 -12.44 0.80
C GLN A 68 3.85 -13.79 0.09
N VAL A 69 4.25 -14.85 0.79
CA VAL A 69 4.27 -16.21 0.25
C VAL A 69 2.95 -16.89 0.56
N GLU A 70 2.25 -17.33 -0.48
CA GLU A 70 0.95 -17.98 -0.36
C GLU A 70 0.89 -19.29 -1.16
N PRO A 71 0.02 -20.24 -0.79
CA PRO A 71 -0.29 -21.38 -1.65
C PRO A 71 -0.92 -20.91 -2.96
N MET A 72 -0.43 -21.40 -4.10
CA MET A 72 -0.96 -21.10 -5.43
C MET A 72 -2.41 -21.58 -5.60
N HIS A 73 -2.80 -22.63 -4.86
CA HIS A 73 -4.18 -23.09 -4.77
C HIS A 73 -4.44 -23.56 -3.32
N PRO A 74 -5.63 -23.29 -2.74
CA PRO A 74 -5.97 -23.73 -1.38
C PRO A 74 -5.80 -25.25 -1.17
N ASP A 75 -6.11 -26.03 -2.20
CA ASP A 75 -6.03 -27.50 -2.19
C ASP A 75 -4.65 -28.06 -2.60
N ALA A 76 -3.68 -27.21 -2.93
CA ALA A 76 -2.34 -27.62 -3.36
C ALA A 76 -1.23 -26.88 -2.58
N PRO A 77 -1.08 -27.12 -1.26
CA PRO A 77 -0.16 -26.39 -0.39
C PRO A 77 1.33 -26.53 -0.76
N GLY A 78 1.68 -27.50 -1.61
CA GLY A 78 3.07 -27.70 -2.06
C GLY A 78 3.53 -26.77 -3.18
N HIS A 79 2.63 -25.99 -3.79
CA HIS A 79 2.97 -25.03 -4.83
C HIS A 79 2.81 -23.63 -4.26
N LEU A 80 3.93 -22.97 -3.96
CA LEU A 80 3.93 -21.63 -3.38
C LEU A 80 4.09 -20.58 -4.48
N ILE A 81 3.44 -19.43 -4.27
CA ILE A 81 3.60 -18.23 -5.07
C ILE A 81 4.05 -17.09 -4.16
N THR A 82 5.06 -16.34 -4.59
CA THR A 82 5.51 -15.13 -3.90
C THR A 82 4.84 -13.94 -4.54
N ASN A 83 4.04 -13.22 -3.77
CA ASN A 83 3.40 -11.98 -4.20
C ASN A 83 4.21 -10.78 -3.69
N LEU A 84 4.45 -9.81 -4.56
CA LEU A 84 4.84 -8.47 -4.14
C LEU A 84 3.58 -7.74 -3.68
N VAL A 85 3.60 -7.23 -2.46
CA VAL A 85 2.52 -6.43 -1.89
C VAL A 85 3.03 -5.03 -1.56
N VAL A 86 2.31 -4.00 -2.00
CA VAL A 86 2.66 -2.60 -1.77
C VAL A 86 1.44 -1.84 -1.25
N ASP A 87 1.55 -1.36 -0.02
CA ASP A 87 0.55 -0.55 0.66
C ASP A 87 0.87 0.94 0.51
N TYR A 88 -0.10 1.71 0.05
CA TYR A 88 -0.05 3.16 -0.02
C TYR A 88 -1.10 3.74 0.92
N TRP A 89 -0.65 4.35 2.01
CA TRP A 89 -1.50 5.03 2.96
C TRP A 89 -1.59 6.51 2.61
N TYR A 90 -2.76 6.99 2.25
CA TYR A 90 -3.03 8.39 1.92
C TYR A 90 -3.59 9.12 3.14
N SER A 91 -3.13 10.33 3.42
CA SER A 91 -3.92 11.27 4.22
C SER A 91 -5.11 11.76 3.41
N VAL A 92 -6.32 11.73 3.97
CA VAL A 92 -7.50 12.34 3.33
C VAL A 92 -7.46 13.86 3.56
N PRO A 93 -7.59 14.70 2.50
CA PRO A 93 -7.58 16.15 2.64
C PRO A 93 -8.58 16.66 3.69
N ASP A 94 -8.16 17.66 4.47
CA ASP A 94 -8.97 18.33 5.51
C ASP A 94 -9.63 17.40 6.54
N SER A 95 -9.10 16.19 6.71
CA SER A 95 -9.64 15.15 7.57
C SER A 95 -8.54 14.47 8.38
N LYS A 96 -8.93 13.75 9.44
CA LYS A 96 -8.03 12.85 10.19
C LYS A 96 -8.12 11.40 9.72
N GLN A 97 -8.69 11.18 8.54
CA GLN A 97 -8.85 9.85 7.95
C GLN A 97 -7.64 9.50 7.11
N VAL A 98 -7.43 8.20 6.95
CA VAL A 98 -6.48 7.64 6.00
C VAL A 98 -7.17 6.64 5.11
N VAL A 99 -6.72 6.54 3.86
CA VAL A 99 -7.15 5.54 2.89
C VAL A 99 -5.96 4.63 2.60
N LEU A 100 -6.19 3.32 2.54
CA LEU A 100 -5.18 2.35 2.12
C LEU A 100 -5.49 1.90 0.70
N ALA A 101 -4.56 2.12 -0.23
CA ALA A 101 -4.53 1.43 -1.51
C ALA A 101 -3.48 0.32 -1.46
N ASN A 102 -3.92 -0.92 -1.58
CA ASN A 102 -3.06 -2.11 -1.58
C ASN A 102 -2.93 -2.63 -3.01
N PHE A 103 -1.70 -2.71 -3.51
CA PHE A 103 -1.36 -3.41 -4.73
C PHE A 103 -0.79 -4.78 -4.40
N SER A 104 -1.19 -5.81 -5.14
CA SER A 104 -0.62 -7.16 -5.05
C SER A 104 -0.41 -7.77 -6.44
N THR A 105 0.70 -8.45 -6.64
CA THR A 105 1.03 -9.11 -7.91
C THR A 105 1.97 -10.30 -7.69
N PRO A 106 1.85 -11.40 -8.47
CA PRO A 106 2.80 -12.51 -8.42
C PRO A 106 4.15 -12.20 -9.09
N LEU A 107 4.35 -10.99 -9.61
CA LEU A 107 5.58 -10.51 -10.24
C LEU A 107 6.62 -10.04 -9.21
N ALA A 108 6.87 -10.86 -8.19
CA ALA A 108 7.81 -10.57 -7.11
C ALA A 108 9.29 -10.66 -7.53
N ASP A 109 9.57 -11.24 -8.69
CA ASP A 109 10.91 -11.35 -9.29
C ASP A 109 11.39 -10.05 -9.94
N ILE A 110 10.47 -9.11 -10.21
CA ILE A 110 10.77 -7.78 -10.79
C ILE A 110 10.26 -6.62 -9.90
N PRO A 111 10.60 -6.59 -8.60
CA PRO A 111 9.92 -5.76 -7.64
C PRO A 111 10.11 -4.25 -7.89
N GLU A 112 11.29 -3.83 -8.34
CA GLU A 112 11.56 -2.41 -8.58
C GLU A 112 10.77 -1.85 -9.78
N ILE A 113 10.55 -2.67 -10.81
CA ILE A 113 9.73 -2.29 -11.97
C ILE A 113 8.27 -2.16 -11.54
N MET A 114 7.77 -3.12 -10.77
CA MET A 114 6.40 -3.12 -10.28
C MET A 114 6.13 -1.97 -9.32
N VAL A 115 7.03 -1.71 -8.37
CA VAL A 115 6.94 -0.56 -7.45
C VAL A 115 6.93 0.74 -8.24
N SER A 116 7.82 0.91 -9.24
CA SER A 116 7.83 2.12 -10.08
C SER A 116 6.52 2.32 -10.84
N PHE A 117 5.92 1.24 -11.36
CA PHE A 117 4.62 1.29 -12.03
C PHE A 117 3.48 1.65 -11.06
N PHE A 118 3.49 1.10 -9.84
CA PHE A 118 2.51 1.43 -8.81
C PHE A 118 2.66 2.87 -8.32
N ASP A 119 3.90 3.34 -8.07
CA ASP A 119 4.20 4.73 -7.71
C ASP A 119 3.66 5.68 -8.78
N ALA A 120 3.88 5.39 -10.07
CA ALA A 120 3.35 6.20 -11.18
C ALA A 120 1.81 6.24 -11.20
N THR A 121 1.15 5.12 -10.90
CA THR A 121 -0.32 5.05 -10.80
C THR A 121 -0.84 5.89 -9.64
N VAL A 122 -0.17 5.81 -8.49
CA VAL A 122 -0.47 6.56 -7.27
C VAL A 122 -0.28 8.06 -7.47
N LEU A 123 0.84 8.47 -8.07
CA LEU A 123 1.16 9.88 -8.33
C LEU A 123 0.21 10.52 -9.37
N ALA A 124 -0.43 9.73 -10.22
CA ALA A 124 -1.46 10.19 -11.15
C ALA A 124 -2.88 10.27 -10.54
N SER A 125 -3.04 9.84 -9.28
CA SER A 125 -4.33 9.85 -8.58
C SER A 125 -4.63 11.20 -7.92
N SER A 126 -5.90 11.42 -7.61
CA SER A 126 -6.37 12.61 -6.89
C SER A 126 -7.64 12.30 -6.11
N PHE A 127 -7.87 13.02 -5.01
CA PHE A 127 -9.18 13.03 -4.37
C PHE A 127 -10.17 13.82 -5.23
N ALA A 128 -11.36 13.24 -5.45
CA ALA A 128 -12.46 13.97 -6.08
C ALA A 128 -12.88 15.12 -5.17
N ARG A 129 -13.00 16.34 -5.73
CA ARG A 129 -13.47 17.53 -5.04
C ARG A 129 -14.99 17.51 -4.82
#